data_AF-A0A9E4S8T3-F1
#
_entry.id   AF-A0A9E4S8T3-F1
#
_cell.length_a   1.000
_cell.length_b   1.000
_cell.length_c   1.000
_cell.angle_alpha   90.00
_cell.angle_beta   90.00
_cell.angle_gamma   90.00
#
_symmetry.space_group_name_H-M   'P 1'
#
loop_
_entity.id
_entity.type
_entity.pdbx_description
1 polymer ?
#
loop_
_entity_poly.entity_id
_entity_poly.type
_entity_poly.pdbx_seq_one_letter_code
_entity_poly.pdbx_strand_id
1 'polypeptide(L)'
;MKIKNIKVPQKIVQPFTLDDIQRLLSYCDAGTRKGARDQALILVLLDTGLRASELANLELEDVDFAAQRMLIKQAKGNKQRVVRFGERARQALVHYIHSFRGTAPATCC
;
A
#
# COMPACT_ATOMS: atom_id res chain seq x y z
N MET A 1 -30.63 -30.98 -12.38
CA MET A 1 -30.46 -30.72 -10.94
C MET A 1 -30.21 -29.22 -10.76
N LYS A 2 -31.21 -28.44 -10.34
CA LYS A 2 -31.06 -26.98 -10.11
C LYS A 2 -30.45 -26.76 -8.74
N ILE A 3 -29.18 -26.38 -8.69
CA ILE A 3 -28.49 -25.97 -7.46
C ILE A 3 -29.08 -24.61 -7.05
N LYS A 4 -29.80 -24.57 -5.92
CA LYS A 4 -30.28 -23.30 -5.34
C LYS A 4 -29.07 -22.51 -4.87
N ASN A 5 -28.92 -21.29 -5.37
CA ASN A 5 -27.90 -20.36 -4.92
C ASN A 5 -28.16 -19.98 -3.45
N ILE A 6 -27.41 -20.57 -2.53
CA ILE A 6 -27.45 -20.24 -1.11
C ILE A 6 -26.77 -18.88 -0.92
N LYS A 7 -27.55 -17.88 -0.50
CA LYS A 7 -27.01 -16.56 -0.13
C LYS A 7 -26.25 -16.74 1.17
N VAL A 8 -24.93 -16.90 1.07
CA VAL A 8 -24.03 -16.85 2.21
C VAL A 8 -24.18 -15.46 2.86
N PRO A 9 -24.40 -15.36 4.18
CA PRO A 9 -24.44 -14.06 4.85
C PRO A 9 -23.09 -13.36 4.64
N GLN A 10 -23.14 -12.19 3.98
CA GLN A 10 -21.96 -11.36 3.74
C GLN A 10 -21.50 -10.78 5.08
N LYS A 11 -20.32 -11.21 5.54
CA LYS A 11 -19.68 -10.62 6.72
C LYS A 11 -19.24 -9.20 6.36
N ILE A 12 -19.97 -8.20 6.86
CA ILE A 12 -19.62 -6.79 6.66
C ILE A 12 -18.40 -6.50 7.53
N VAL A 13 -17.28 -6.15 6.90
CA VAL A 13 -16.07 -5.72 7.61
C VAL A 13 -16.30 -4.28 8.06
N GLN A 14 -16.12 -4.01 9.36
CA GLN A 14 -16.24 -2.65 9.89
C GLN A 14 -15.06 -1.80 9.38
N PRO A 15 -15.30 -0.55 8.94
CA PRO A 15 -14.23 0.36 8.55
C PRO A 15 -13.40 0.76 9.77
N PHE A 16 -12.12 1.06 9.55
CA PHE A 16 -11.24 1.57 10.60
C PHE A 16 -11.60 2.99 11.01
N THR A 17 -11.54 3.27 12.31
CA THR A 17 -11.62 4.63 12.84
C THR A 17 -10.27 5.34 12.72
N LEU A 18 -10.27 6.67 12.86
CA LEU A 18 -9.02 7.43 12.88
C LEU A 18 -8.11 7.01 14.04
N ASP A 19 -8.70 6.71 15.21
CA ASP A 19 -7.96 6.20 16.37
C ASP A 19 -7.32 4.83 16.09
N ASP A 20 -8.01 3.93 15.37
CA ASP A 20 -7.45 2.63 15.00
C ASP A 20 -6.23 2.80 14.08
N ILE A 21 -6.31 3.73 13.13
CA ILE A 21 -5.20 4.03 12.21
C ILE A 21 -4.03 4.63 12.99
N GLN A 22 -4.28 5.55 13.91
CA GLN A 22 -3.23 6.15 14.74
C GLN A 22 -2.57 5.11 15.64
N ARG A 23 -3.34 4.22 16.26
CA ARG A 23 -2.81 3.12 17.07
C ARG A 23 -1.97 2.17 16.22
N LEU A 24 -2.44 1.81 15.03
CA LEU A 24 -1.69 0.96 14.11
C LEU A 24 -0.34 1.57 13.74
N LEU A 25 -0.32 2.87 13.39
CA LEU A 25 0.89 3.60 13.06
C LEU A 25 1.83 3.75 14.26
N SER A 26 1.30 3.82 15.48
CA SER A 26 2.13 3.93 16.70
C SER A 26 2.97 2.70 17.00
N TYR A 27 2.59 1.52 16.47
CA TYR A 27 3.38 0.29 16.58
C TYR A 27 4.51 0.20 15.55
N CYS A 28 4.52 1.07 14.53
CA CYS A 28 5.56 1.09 13.52
C CYS A 28 6.76 1.92 13.99
N ASP A 29 7.89 1.26 14.29
CA ASP A 29 9.13 1.95 14.62
C ASP A 29 9.89 2.40 13.35
N ALA A 30 9.78 3.68 13.02
CA ALA A 30 10.46 4.31 11.88
C ALA A 30 12.01 4.26 11.95
N GLY A 31 12.58 3.95 13.11
CA GLY A 31 14.03 3.74 13.29
C GLY A 31 14.51 2.36 12.82
N THR A 32 13.60 1.43 12.57
CA THR A 32 13.93 0.10 12.06
C THR A 32 13.53 -0.06 10.60
N ARG A 33 14.28 -0.89 9.85
CA ARG A 33 13.93 -1.24 8.46
C ARG A 33 12.50 -1.78 8.33
N LYS A 34 12.06 -2.63 9.27
CA LYS A 34 10.72 -3.23 9.25
C LYS A 34 9.66 -2.18 9.56
N GLY A 35 9.81 -1.40 10.63
CA GLY A 35 8.80 -0.41 10.99
C GLY A 35 8.68 0.73 9.98
N ALA A 36 9.79 1.22 9.42
CA ALA A 36 9.77 2.21 8.34
C ALA A 36 9.07 1.69 7.07
N ARG A 37 9.31 0.41 6.72
CA ARG A 37 8.61 -0.26 5.61
C ARG A 37 7.11 -0.33 5.89
N ASP A 38 6.74 -0.85 7.05
CA ASP A 38 5.34 -1.14 7.39
C ASP A 38 4.54 0.17 7.50
N GLN A 39 5.13 1.23 8.08
CA GLN A 39 4.55 2.56 8.11
C GLN A 39 4.29 3.12 6.70
N ALA A 40 5.26 3.00 5.80
CA ALA A 40 5.10 3.44 4.41
C ALA A 40 3.99 2.66 3.69
N LEU A 41 3.94 1.33 3.86
CA LEU A 41 2.91 0.47 3.26
C LEU A 41 1.51 0.84 3.76
N ILE A 42 1.34 1.04 5.07
CA ILE A 42 0.05 1.39 5.67
C ILE A 42 -0.46 2.72 5.13
N LEU A 43 0.40 3.75 5.09
CA LEU A 43 0.03 5.08 4.60
C LEU A 43 -0.33 5.05 3.11
N VAL A 44 0.43 4.30 2.30
CA VAL A 44 0.10 4.15 0.88
C VAL A 44 -1.24 3.45 0.70
N LEU A 45 -1.50 2.36 1.43
CA LEU A 45 -2.79 1.66 1.36
C LEU A 45 -3.96 2.55 1.77
N LEU A 46 -3.77 3.36 2.82
CA LEU A 46 -4.78 4.29 3.31
C LEU A 46 -5.13 5.36 2.27
N ASP A 47 -4.12 5.94 1.61
CA ASP A 47 -4.32 7.04 0.66
C ASP A 47 -4.83 6.55 -0.71
N THR A 48 -4.34 5.39 -1.18
CA THR A 48 -4.56 4.93 -2.56
C THR A 48 -5.62 3.84 -2.70
N GLY A 49 -5.94 3.13 -1.61
CA GLY A 49 -6.89 2.00 -1.65
C GLY A 49 -6.44 0.84 -2.54
N LEU A 50 -5.14 0.68 -2.77
CA LEU A 50 -4.60 -0.41 -3.58
C LEU A 50 -4.84 -1.77 -2.92
N ARG A 51 -4.87 -2.81 -3.76
CA ARG A 51 -4.84 -4.18 -3.27
C ARG A 51 -3.42 -4.52 -2.81
N ALA A 52 -3.28 -5.36 -1.80
CA ALA A 52 -1.99 -5.82 -1.31
C ALA A 52 -1.11 -6.42 -2.43
N SER A 53 -1.71 -7.13 -3.38
CA SER A 53 -1.01 -7.68 -4.56
C SER A 53 -0.53 -6.62 -5.54
N GLU A 54 -1.28 -5.52 -5.71
CA GLU A 54 -0.88 -4.41 -6.57
C GLU A 54 0.29 -3.66 -5.93
N LEU A 55 0.23 -3.44 -4.61
CA LEU A 55 1.30 -2.80 -3.84
C LEU A 55 2.58 -3.65 -3.80
N ALA A 56 2.46 -4.97 -3.68
CA ALA A 56 3.62 -5.88 -3.67
C ALA A 56 4.38 -5.93 -4.99
N ASN A 57 3.71 -5.63 -6.12
CA ASN A 57 4.30 -5.60 -7.45
C ASN A 57 4.66 -4.18 -7.92
N LEU A 58 4.57 -3.18 -7.04
CA LEU A 58 4.87 -1.79 -7.39
C LEU A 58 6.38 -1.58 -7.49
N GLU A 59 6.84 -1.07 -8.64
CA GLU A 59 8.24 -0.76 -8.89
C GLU A 59 8.54 0.71 -8.60
N LEU A 60 9.80 1.07 -8.33
CA LEU A 60 10.18 2.47 -8.06
C LEU A 60 9.96 3.37 -9.28
N GLU A 61 10.08 2.81 -10.49
CA GLU A 61 9.80 3.50 -11.76
C GLU A 61 8.33 3.89 -11.94
N ASP A 62 7.43 3.19 -11.25
CA ASP A 62 5.99 3.46 -11.31
C ASP A 62 5.56 4.59 -10.38
N VAL A 63 6.46 5.09 -9.53
CA VAL A 63 6.17 6.10 -8.51
C VAL A 63 6.79 7.44 -8.89
N ASP A 64 5.93 8.40 -9.20
CA ASP A 64 6.31 9.80 -9.37
C ASP A 64 6.15 10.54 -8.03
N PHE A 65 7.27 10.72 -7.33
CA PHE A 65 7.32 11.44 -6.05
C PHE A 65 7.08 12.94 -6.19
N ALA A 66 7.41 13.54 -7.33
CA ALA A 66 7.22 14.98 -7.57
C ALA A 66 5.76 15.30 -7.84
N ALA A 67 5.09 14.45 -8.62
CA ALA A 67 3.69 14.59 -8.94
C ALA A 67 2.74 13.85 -7.99
N GLN A 68 3.27 13.19 -6.96
CA GLN A 68 2.56 12.38 -5.96
C GLN A 68 1.58 11.37 -6.59
N ARG A 69 2.07 10.64 -7.59
CA ARG A 69 1.28 9.71 -8.41
C ARG A 69 1.96 8.35 -8.53
N MET A 70 1.17 7.28 -8.55
CA MET A 70 1.64 5.91 -8.82
C MET A 70 0.89 5.32 -10.00
N LEU A 71 1.62 4.67 -10.90
CA LEU A 71 1.07 3.91 -12.01
C LEU A 71 0.84 2.46 -11.59
N ILE A 72 -0.41 2.00 -11.66
CA ILE A 72 -0.76 0.61 -11.34
C ILE A 72 -0.89 -0.17 -12.64
N LYS A 73 0.16 -0.93 -12.96
CA LYS A 73 0.25 -1.75 -14.18
C LYS A 73 -0.72 -2.94 -14.16
N GLN A 74 -0.87 -3.61 -13.01
CA GLN A 74 -1.57 -4.90 -12.86
C GLN A 74 -3.00 -4.76 -12.31
N ALA A 75 -3.88 -3.98 -12.96
CA ALA A 75 -5.30 -3.97 -12.57
C ALA A 75 -6.11 -5.06 -13.29
N LYS A 76 -7.22 -5.48 -12.67
CA LYS A 76 -8.17 -6.45 -13.26
C LYS A 76 -8.58 -6.00 -14.68
N GLY A 77 -8.31 -6.84 -15.68
CA GLY A 77 -8.60 -6.55 -17.10
C GLY A 77 -7.45 -5.88 -17.86
N ASN A 78 -6.23 -5.89 -17.31
CA ASN A 78 -5.02 -5.35 -17.96
C ASN A 78 -5.09 -3.84 -18.24
N LYS A 79 -5.90 -3.11 -17.46
CA LYS A 79 -6.05 -1.66 -17.57
C LYS A 79 -5.10 -0.98 -16.60
N GLN A 80 -4.29 -0.07 -17.09
CA GLN A 80 -3.46 0.76 -16.25
C GLN A 80 -4.30 1.89 -15.63
N ARG A 81 -4.03 2.24 -14.38
CA ARG A 81 -4.62 3.42 -13.73
C ARG A 81 -3.56 4.18 -12.95
N VAL A 82 -3.74 5.49 -12.85
CA VAL A 82 -2.91 6.36 -12.01
C VAL A 82 -3.67 6.65 -10.73
N VAL A 83 -3.02 6.39 -9.58
CA VAL A 83 -3.53 6.77 -8.26
C VAL A 83 -2.68 7.90 -7.68
N ARG A 84 -3.29 8.73 -6.83
CA ARG A 84 -2.58 9.79 -6.11
C ARG A 84 -2.43 9.39 -4.65
N PHE A 85 -1.34 9.82 -4.03
CA PHE A 85 -1.09 9.62 -2.61
C PHE A 85 -0.75 10.96 -1.94
N GLY A 86 -0.93 11.04 -0.63
CA GLY A 86 -0.71 12.25 0.15
C GLY A 86 0.74 12.46 0.56
N GLU A 87 0.99 13.64 1.14
CA GLU A 87 2.33 14.03 1.58
C GLU A 87 2.90 13.12 2.68
N ARG A 88 2.04 12.62 3.57
CA ARG A 88 2.46 11.69 4.64
C ARG A 88 2.99 10.37 4.06
N ALA A 89 2.30 9.81 3.07
CA ALA A 89 2.76 8.61 2.37
C ALA A 89 4.06 8.88 1.60
N ARG A 90 4.19 10.05 0.96
CA ARG A 90 5.43 10.47 0.29
C ARG A 90 6.62 10.49 1.25
N GLN A 91 6.48 11.15 2.39
CA GLN A 91 7.55 11.25 3.39
C GLN A 91 7.96 9.88 3.93
N ALA A 92 7.00 9.02 4.26
CA ALA A 92 7.28 7.67 4.76
C ALA A 92 7.98 6.79 3.71
N LEU A 93 7.55 6.86 2.44
CA LEU A 93 8.20 6.14 1.35
C LEU A 93 9.63 6.61 1.12
N VAL A 94 9.84 7.92 1.05
CA VAL A 94 11.17 8.53 0.86
C VAL A 94 12.08 8.11 2.02
N HIS A 95 11.61 8.22 3.27
CA HIS A 95 12.34 7.76 4.45
C HIS A 95 12.76 6.28 4.33
N TYR A 96 11.82 5.39 4.02
CA TYR A 96 12.13 3.97 3.85
C TYR A 96 13.17 3.71 2.74
N ILE A 97 13.02 4.37 1.59
CA ILE A 97 13.90 4.18 0.43
C ILE A 97 15.32 4.65 0.74
N HIS A 98 15.47 5.86 1.29
CA HIS A 98 16.78 6.47 1.54
C HIS A 98 17.49 5.88 2.76
N SER A 99 16.75 5.54 3.83
CA SER A 99 17.37 5.09 5.08
C SER A 99 17.64 3.58 5.14
N PHE A 100 16.85 2.75 4.45
CA PHE A 100 16.90 1.30 4.66
C PHE A 100 16.95 0.44 3.40
N ARG A 101 16.32 0.88 2.30
CA ARG A 101 16.27 0.07 1.06
C ARG A 101 17.58 0.17 0.29
N GLY A 102 18.10 1.39 0.11
CA GLY A 102 19.12 1.66 -0.90
C GLY A 102 18.56 1.54 -2.33
N THR A 103 19.31 2.04 -3.32
CA THR A 103 18.90 2.04 -4.74
C THR A 103 19.12 0.71 -5.46
N ALA A 104 19.52 -0.36 -4.75
CA ALA A 104 19.70 -1.67 -5.36
C ALA A 104 18.34 -2.28 -5.75
N PRO A 105 18.19 -2.84 -6.96
CA PRO A 105 17.03 -3.63 -7.31
C PRO A 105 16.89 -4.77 -6.29
N ALA A 106 15.64 -5.16 -5.99
CA ALA A 106 15.35 -6.21 -5.02
C ALA A 106 15.84 -7.56 -5.55
N THR A 107 17.13 -7.83 -5.47
CA THR A 107 17.68 -9.17 -5.65
C THR A 107 17.29 -9.94 -4.40
N CYS A 108 16.40 -10.93 -4.57
CA CYS A 108 16.06 -11.89 -3.53
C CYS A 108 17.33 -12.43 -2.88
N CYS A 109 17.45 -12.23 -1.56
CA CYS A 109 18.22 -13.10 -0.67
C CYS A 109 17.22 -13.87 0.18
#